data_AF-A0A7X8ZHK9-F1
#
_entry.id   AF-A0A7X8ZHK9-F1
#
_cell.length_a   1.000
_cell.length_b   1.000
_cell.length_c   1.000
_cell.angle_alpha   90.00
_cell.angle_beta   90.00
_cell.angle_gamma   90.00
#
_symmetry.space_group_name_H-M   'P 1'
#
loop_
_entity.id
_entity.type
_entity.pdbx_description
1 polymer ?
#
loop_
_entity_poly.entity_id
_entity_poly.type
_entity_poly.pdbx_seq_one_letter_code
_entity_poly.pdbx_strand_id
1 'polypeptide(L)'
;MFQLYQLRFNQLVNDGEEFSSYYSGDNNPFSWITVLPARSRKKTRKRFVSDHAGILECSEMMAIYPECVELSRLDDSIWYARSSRQASAEFGEAALEAAADDIEAAIFKTKE
;
A
#
# COMPACT_ATOMS: atom_id res chain seq x y z
N MET A 1 14.30 23.09 -15.74
CA MET A 1 13.46 22.30 -14.80
C MET A 1 14.10 20.95 -14.44
N PHE A 2 14.61 20.17 -15.39
CA PHE A 2 15.32 18.89 -15.12
C PHE A 2 16.54 19.00 -14.18
N GLN A 3 17.31 20.08 -14.28
CA GLN A 3 18.54 20.28 -13.50
C GLN A 3 18.28 20.49 -11.98
N LEU A 4 17.12 21.06 -11.61
CA LEU A 4 16.71 21.27 -10.21
C LEU A 4 16.26 19.97 -9.52
N TYR A 5 15.64 19.04 -10.27
CA TYR A 5 15.27 17.72 -9.75
C TYR A 5 16.49 16.85 -9.46
N GLN A 6 17.50 16.91 -10.33
CA GLN A 6 18.72 16.13 -10.17
C GLN A 6 19.56 16.60 -8.98
N LEU A 7 19.58 17.90 -8.71
CA LEU A 7 20.22 18.48 -7.52
C LEU A 7 19.55 18.05 -6.22
N ARG A 8 18.21 18.09 -6.13
CA ARG A 8 17.49 17.62 -4.93
C ARG A 8 17.62 16.13 -4.68
N PHE A 9 17.63 15.32 -5.75
CA PHE A 9 17.81 13.87 -5.62
C PHE A 9 19.23 13.53 -5.16
N ASN A 10 20.24 14.18 -5.73
CA ASN A 10 21.63 14.00 -5.28
C ASN A 10 21.82 14.47 -3.84
N GLN A 11 21.13 15.53 -3.41
CA GLN A 11 21.16 15.98 -2.02
C GLN A 11 20.55 14.94 -1.07
N LEU A 12 19.39 14.37 -1.37
CA LEU A 12 18.79 13.30 -0.57
C LEU A 12 19.66 12.03 -0.50
N VAL A 13 20.34 11.68 -1.60
CA VAL A 13 21.27 10.54 -1.62
C VAL A 13 22.50 10.83 -0.78
N ASN A 14 23.09 12.02 -0.92
CA ASN A 14 24.25 12.44 -0.13
C ASN A 14 23.93 12.52 1.37
N ASP A 15 22.77 13.06 1.73
CA ASP A 15 22.30 13.11 3.12
C ASP A 15 22.16 11.67 3.67
N GLY A 16 21.66 10.72 2.86
CA GLY A 16 21.58 9.31 3.23
C GLY A 16 22.94 8.64 3.45
N GLU A 17 23.94 8.97 2.62
CA GLU A 17 25.31 8.48 2.77
C GLU A 17 26.03 9.07 4.00
N GLU A 18 25.80 10.37 4.28
CA GLU A 18 26.39 11.08 5.43
C GLU A 18 25.98 10.43 6.76
N PHE A 19 24.72 10.01 6.88
CA PHE A 19 24.20 9.33 8.09
C PHE A 19 24.31 7.80 8.04
N SER A 20 25.01 7.22 7.06
CA SER A 20 25.13 5.75 6.93
C SER A 20 25.67 5.06 8.19
N SER A 21 26.55 5.72 8.93
CA SER A 21 27.08 5.24 10.22
C SER A 21 26.02 5.10 11.32
N TYR A 22 24.95 5.90 11.28
CA TYR A 22 23.83 5.85 12.23
C TYR A 22 22.87 4.68 11.95
N TYR A 23 22.83 4.20 10.71
CA TYR A 23 22.01 3.05 10.29
C TYR A 23 22.81 1.74 10.16
N SER A 24 24.07 1.73 10.62
CA SER A 24 24.95 0.56 10.57
C SER A 24 25.43 0.16 11.98
N GLY A 25 25.68 -1.13 12.19
CA GLY A 25 26.08 -1.68 13.49
C GLY A 25 24.92 -2.10 14.40
N ASP A 26 25.23 -2.37 15.67
CA ASP A 26 24.30 -2.98 16.63
C ASP A 26 23.18 -2.05 17.12
N ASN A 27 23.35 -0.72 16.95
CA ASN A 27 22.37 0.30 17.32
C ASN A 27 21.61 0.84 16.10
N ASN A 28 21.18 -0.06 15.21
CA ASN A 28 20.45 0.28 14.00
C ASN A 28 18.94 0.43 14.29
N PRO A 29 18.34 1.62 14.14
CA PRO A 29 16.91 1.81 14.41
C PRO A 29 16.00 0.98 13.49
N PHE A 30 16.45 0.59 12.29
CA PHE A 30 15.68 -0.30 11.42
C PHE A 30 15.55 -1.71 11.98
N SER A 31 16.48 -2.16 12.84
CA SER A 31 16.35 -3.44 13.54
C SER A 31 15.25 -3.43 14.60
N TRP A 32 14.76 -2.26 15.00
CA TRP A 32 13.65 -2.11 15.95
C TRP A 32 12.29 -2.01 15.26
N ILE A 33 12.27 -1.83 13.93
CA ILE A 33 11.06 -1.64 13.15
C ILE A 33 10.79 -2.92 12.36
N THR A 34 9.63 -3.53 12.59
CA THR A 34 9.16 -4.64 11.76
C THR A 34 8.09 -4.14 10.80
N VAL A 35 8.33 -4.29 9.50
CA VAL A 35 7.32 -4.00 8.47
C VAL A 35 6.46 -5.24 8.27
N LEU A 36 5.17 -5.13 8.55
CA LEU A 36 4.18 -6.18 8.33
C LEU A 36 3.30 -5.81 7.12
N PRO A 37 3.43 -6.50 5.97
CA PRO A 37 2.57 -6.25 4.84
C PRO A 37 1.11 -6.63 5.16
N ALA A 38 0.17 -5.74 4.88
CA ALA A 38 -1.26 -5.97 5.13
C ALA A 38 -1.85 -7.17 4.35
N ARG A 39 -1.22 -7.57 3.24
CA ARG A 39 -1.63 -8.73 2.42
C ARG A 39 -0.40 -9.58 2.11
N SER A 40 0.08 -10.33 3.09
CA SER A 40 1.31 -11.13 3.01
C SER A 40 1.10 -12.52 2.38
N ARG A 41 -0.08 -13.13 2.56
CA ARG A 41 -0.38 -14.51 2.11
C ARG A 41 -0.64 -14.54 0.60
N LYS A 42 -0.08 -15.55 -0.08
CA LYS A 42 -0.19 -15.73 -1.55
C LYS A 42 -1.65 -15.80 -2.03
N LYS A 43 -2.53 -16.44 -1.26
CA LYS A 43 -3.98 -16.56 -1.58
C LYS A 43 -4.64 -15.17 -1.62
N THR A 44 -4.34 -14.33 -0.63
CA THR A 44 -4.89 -12.98 -0.48
C THR A 44 -4.39 -12.10 -1.61
N ARG A 45 -3.07 -12.06 -1.86
CA ARG A 45 -2.47 -11.29 -2.96
C ARG A 45 -2.96 -11.69 -4.35
N LYS A 46 -3.28 -12.97 -4.56
CA LYS A 46 -3.79 -13.46 -5.85
C LYS A 46 -5.24 -13.03 -6.09
N ARG A 47 -6.06 -12.98 -5.04
CA ARG A 47 -7.48 -12.60 -5.11
C ARG A 47 -7.66 -11.08 -5.13
N PHE A 48 -6.89 -10.36 -4.32
CA PHE A 48 -6.97 -8.92 -4.11
C PHE A 48 -5.67 -8.29 -4.60
N VAL A 49 -5.56 -8.17 -5.93
CA VAL A 49 -4.37 -7.61 -6.58
C VAL A 49 -4.30 -6.11 -6.28
N SER A 50 -3.16 -5.65 -5.75
CA SER A 50 -2.93 -4.23 -5.50
C SER A 50 -3.02 -3.42 -6.79
N ASP A 51 -3.67 -2.27 -6.71
CA ASP A 51 -3.81 -1.31 -7.79
C ASP A 51 -3.64 0.12 -7.26
N HIS A 52 -3.90 1.10 -8.12
CA HIS A 52 -3.91 2.51 -7.73
C HIS A 52 -5.19 3.14 -8.25
N ALA A 53 -6.07 3.54 -7.33
CA ALA A 53 -7.44 3.99 -7.60
C ALA A 53 -8.24 3.00 -8.48
N GLY A 54 -7.92 1.70 -8.41
CA GLY A 54 -8.52 0.67 -9.24
C GLY A 54 -9.69 -0.03 -8.57
N ILE A 55 -9.90 -1.31 -8.90
CA ILE A 55 -10.96 -2.13 -8.33
C ILE A 55 -10.77 -2.32 -6.82
N LEU A 56 -9.55 -2.58 -6.34
CA LEU A 56 -9.28 -2.89 -4.94
C LEU A 56 -9.46 -1.66 -4.07
N GLU A 57 -8.67 -0.60 -4.29
CA GLU A 57 -8.71 0.60 -3.45
C GLU A 57 -10.10 1.26 -3.46
N CYS A 58 -10.77 1.30 -4.62
CA CYS A 58 -12.11 1.86 -4.71
C CYS A 58 -13.15 1.00 -3.97
N SER A 59 -13.08 -0.33 -4.09
CA SER A 59 -13.98 -1.24 -3.36
C SER A 59 -13.81 -1.12 -1.85
N GLU A 60 -12.58 -1.02 -1.36
CA GLU A 60 -12.32 -0.84 0.07
C GLU A 60 -12.86 0.50 0.58
N MET A 61 -12.73 1.56 -0.20
CA MET A 61 -13.36 2.84 0.14
C MET A 61 -14.88 2.77 0.11
N MET A 62 -15.49 2.04 -0.84
CA MET A 62 -16.93 1.80 -0.88
C MET A 62 -17.42 1.05 0.36
N ALA A 63 -16.62 0.14 0.91
CA ALA A 63 -16.96 -0.60 2.12
C ALA A 63 -16.84 0.25 3.40
N ILE A 64 -15.81 1.10 3.52
CA ILE A 64 -15.52 1.83 4.76
C ILE A 64 -16.23 3.20 4.81
N TYR A 65 -16.21 3.96 3.70
CA TYR A 65 -16.81 5.30 3.60
C TYR A 65 -17.49 5.47 2.22
N PRO A 66 -18.62 4.78 1.98
CA PRO A 66 -19.31 4.82 0.69
C PRO A 66 -19.69 6.23 0.23
N GLU A 67 -19.98 7.13 1.16
CA GLU A 67 -20.30 8.54 0.89
C GLU A 67 -19.13 9.32 0.29
N CYS A 68 -17.90 8.83 0.42
CA CYS A 68 -16.71 9.44 -0.17
C CYS A 68 -16.43 8.95 -1.60
N VAL A 69 -17.21 8.02 -2.14
CA VAL A 69 -16.99 7.42 -3.47
C VAL A 69 -18.00 7.95 -4.49
N GLU A 70 -17.52 8.80 -5.40
CA GLU A 70 -18.33 9.40 -6.47
C GLU A 70 -18.00 8.77 -7.83
N LEU A 71 -18.60 7.61 -8.14
CA LEU A 71 -18.37 6.90 -9.42
C LEU A 71 -18.75 7.71 -10.67
N SER A 72 -19.59 8.74 -10.51
CA SER A 72 -19.93 9.68 -11.58
C SER A 72 -18.75 10.54 -12.04
N ARG A 73 -17.67 10.62 -11.26
CA ARG A 73 -16.46 11.39 -11.57
C ARG A 73 -15.35 10.57 -12.24
N LEU A 74 -15.63 9.30 -12.56
CA LEU A 74 -14.67 8.46 -13.26
C LEU A 74 -14.37 9.01 -14.65
N ASP A 75 -13.08 9.24 -14.91
CA ASP A 75 -12.55 9.67 -16.20
C ASP A 75 -11.78 8.51 -16.84
N ASP A 76 -12.28 8.01 -17.97
CA ASP A 76 -11.64 6.92 -18.72
C ASP A 76 -10.31 7.33 -19.35
N SER A 77 -9.95 8.62 -19.38
CA SER A 77 -8.61 9.05 -19.79
C SER A 77 -7.52 8.62 -18.80
N ILE A 78 -7.90 8.42 -17.53
CA ILE A 78 -6.99 8.03 -16.43
C ILE A 78 -6.81 6.51 -16.41
N TRP A 79 -5.78 6.03 -17.12
CA TRP A 79 -5.62 4.60 -17.41
C TRP A 79 -5.56 3.67 -16.19
N TYR A 80 -4.97 4.11 -15.07
CA TYR A 80 -4.81 3.29 -13.87
C TYR A 80 -6.10 3.16 -13.04
N ALA A 81 -7.03 4.12 -13.17
CA ALA A 81 -8.28 4.13 -12.41
C ALA A 81 -9.45 3.42 -13.13
N ARG A 82 -9.30 3.04 -14.40
CA ARG A 82 -10.40 2.47 -15.22
C ARG A 82 -11.08 1.25 -14.62
N SER A 83 -10.31 0.40 -13.92
CA SER A 83 -10.84 -0.83 -13.31
C SER A 83 -11.79 -0.55 -12.14
N SER A 84 -11.79 0.66 -11.55
CA SER A 84 -12.73 1.05 -10.49
C SER A 84 -14.20 0.97 -10.89
N ARG A 85 -14.53 0.97 -12.20
CA ARG A 85 -15.90 0.72 -12.68
C ARG A 85 -16.46 -0.64 -12.24
N GLN A 86 -15.59 -1.59 -11.90
CA GLN A 86 -15.94 -2.93 -11.44
C GLN A 86 -15.89 -3.03 -9.90
N ALA A 87 -15.62 -1.92 -9.20
CA ALA A 87 -15.57 -1.91 -7.75
C ALA A 87 -16.95 -2.15 -7.13
N SER A 88 -16.96 -2.80 -5.96
CA SER A 88 -18.17 -3.02 -5.19
C SER A 88 -17.85 -3.06 -3.70
N ALA A 89 -18.82 -2.69 -2.85
CA ALA A 89 -18.65 -2.75 -1.41
C ALA A 89 -18.38 -4.19 -0.94
N GLU A 90 -19.06 -5.18 -1.53
CA GLU A 90 -18.91 -6.60 -1.18
C GLU A 90 -17.49 -7.12 -1.50
N PHE A 91 -16.88 -6.68 -2.60
CA PHE A 91 -15.49 -7.01 -2.90
C PHE A 91 -14.54 -6.36 -1.89
N GLY A 92 -14.84 -5.13 -1.48
CA GLY A 92 -14.07 -4.37 -0.49
C GLY A 92 -14.12 -5.00 0.90
N GLU A 93 -15.30 -5.37 1.37
CA GLU A 93 -15.48 -6.08 2.65
C GLU A 93 -14.66 -7.37 2.68
N ALA A 94 -14.76 -8.19 1.62
CA ALA A 94 -13.98 -9.43 1.52
C ALA A 94 -12.46 -9.18 1.46
N ALA A 95 -12.03 -8.07 0.86
CA ALA A 95 -10.62 -7.68 0.80
C ALA A 95 -10.08 -7.24 2.16
N LEU A 96 -10.87 -6.45 2.89
CA LEU A 96 -10.54 -5.94 4.23
C LEU A 96 -10.50 -7.08 5.26
N GLU A 97 -11.46 -8.01 5.21
CA GLU A 97 -11.46 -9.20 6.07
C GLU A 97 -10.20 -10.05 5.82
N ALA A 98 -9.87 -10.33 4.56
CA ALA A 98 -8.69 -11.10 4.25
C ALA A 98 -7.38 -10.40 4.64
N ALA A 99 -7.33 -9.06 4.56
CA ALA A 99 -6.20 -8.26 5.03
C ALA A 99 -6.09 -8.27 6.55
N ALA A 100 -7.21 -8.16 7.27
CA ALA A 100 -7.25 -8.27 8.73
C ALA A 100 -6.74 -9.64 9.19
N ASP A 101 -7.21 -10.72 8.56
CA ASP A 101 -6.72 -12.08 8.85
C ASP A 101 -5.21 -12.25 8.57
N ASP A 102 -4.70 -11.63 7.50
CA ASP A 102 -3.27 -11.65 7.15
C ASP A 102 -2.43 -10.95 8.23
N ILE A 103 -2.91 -9.78 8.70
CA ILE A 103 -2.27 -8.99 9.75
C ILE A 103 -2.34 -9.71 11.09
N GLU A 104 -3.49 -10.27 11.45
CA GLU A 104 -3.69 -11.02 12.69
C GLU A 104 -2.71 -12.19 12.78
N ALA A 105 -2.62 -12.99 11.71
CA ALA A 105 -1.68 -14.10 11.63
C ALA A 105 -0.21 -13.63 11.76
N ALA A 106 0.13 -12.48 11.16
CA ALA A 106 1.48 -11.92 11.22
C ALA A 106 1.83 -11.37 12.61
N ILE A 107 0.89 -10.72 13.30
CA ILE A 107 1.09 -10.13 14.63
C ILE A 107 1.11 -11.22 15.70
N PHE A 108 0.11 -12.10 15.72
CA PHE A 108 -0.10 -13.02 16.82
C PHE A 108 0.58 -14.37 16.65
N LYS A 109 1.21 -14.65 15.48
CA LYS A 109 1.83 -15.93 15.16
C LYS A 109 0.94 -17.09 15.60
N THR A 110 -0.24 -17.21 14.99
CA THR A 110 -1.05 -18.42 15.16
C THR A 110 -0.18 -19.62 14.80
N LYS A 111 0.15 -20.43 15.81
CA LYS A 111 0.87 -21.68 15.62
C LYS A 111 0.02 -22.55 14.68
N GLU A 112 0.56 -22.88 13.51
CA GLU A 112 0.09 -24.05 12.75
C GLU A 112 0.29 -25.33 13.58
#